data_AF-A0A7Y4QTC1-F1
#
_entry.id   AF-A0A7Y4QTC1-F1
#
_cell.length_a   1.000
_cell.length_b   1.000
_cell.length_c   1.000
_cell.angle_alpha   90.00
_cell.angle_beta   90.00
_cell.angle_gamma   90.00
#
_symmetry.space_group_name_H-M   'P 1'
#
loop_
_entity.id
_entity.type
_entity.pdbx_description
1 polymer ?
#
loop_
_entity_poly.entity_id
_entity_poly.type
_entity_poly.pdbx_seq_one_letter_code
_entity_poly.pdbx_strand_id
1 'polypeptide(L)'
;MEGSRLAELLSSLSKNEMKDFERFINSPFHVKGLRVNYGAVRKFYSMILSYYPEFSSRNLEKERIFSRLFPGKNYNDTSMRQLMQAMSKLCEEFMIYSELRSDGYTKEVALLSSLRKRKLDKMFMQHTKAAGKIVENSSRDADYFYRKQYLTIITNDFCVFRHKLQEMYDPQKAIEQFVCYFLAQALQYYRITAINESLWNIRYEKPFFKEVVDFLKQNPDYLRKYFYIRLGYYQLLVNLELNDQNFYELKTLKDDKQTEQLTGESLHSLYSNLNGYCIIRIRNGDIKFRHEKLKLDIEILTKGIFSKTDYITMNDYLSCTINSIFLKEYEWTKRFQNAYNNRLDPKHYEFVTNYVDAELEFSMGNYARALEHLSRIKVEYSHDKINLKFLTMKIYYETGNTEEILYMADSLKHSVKEDALLTPTQKQFSNKVIKLFQKIALLNSKEKGNLLLKELNSSKHFRHREWFVEKAEEYIKPSRTKKG
;
A
#
# COMPACT_ATOMS: atom_id res chain seq x y z
N MET A 1 15.23 3.41 -32.38
CA MET A 1 15.29 4.11 -31.08
C MET A 1 14.31 3.51 -30.09
N GLU A 2 13.11 3.17 -30.55
CA GLU A 2 12.12 2.37 -29.81
C GLU A 2 12.75 1.15 -29.09
N GLY A 3 12.35 0.91 -27.84
CA GLY A 3 12.85 -0.18 -27.00
C GLY A 3 14.32 -0.08 -26.58
N SER A 4 14.97 1.08 -26.78
CA SER A 4 16.33 1.31 -26.27
C SER A 4 16.32 1.94 -24.87
N ARG A 5 17.35 1.66 -24.06
CA ARG A 5 17.58 2.33 -22.76
C ARG A 5 17.48 3.86 -22.84
N LEU A 6 17.96 4.46 -23.93
CA LEU A 6 17.87 5.90 -24.12
C LEU A 6 16.41 6.37 -24.27
N ALA A 7 15.61 5.65 -25.05
CA ALA A 7 14.19 5.97 -25.19
C ALA A 7 13.47 5.83 -23.84
N GLU A 8 13.70 4.73 -23.11
CA GLU A 8 13.11 4.51 -21.78
C GLU A 8 13.43 5.65 -20.79
N LEU A 9 14.71 6.03 -20.69
CA LEU A 9 15.14 7.16 -19.84
C LEU A 9 14.45 8.47 -20.24
N LEU A 10 14.45 8.83 -21.51
CA LEU A 10 13.85 10.09 -21.97
C LEU A 10 12.33 10.09 -21.82
N SER A 11 11.66 8.97 -22.07
CA SER A 11 10.20 8.84 -21.90
C SER A 11 9.77 8.98 -20.44
N SER A 12 10.65 8.66 -19.48
CA SER A 12 10.40 8.83 -18.05
C SER A 12 10.38 10.29 -17.59
N LEU A 13 11.02 11.20 -18.34
CA LEU A 13 11.08 12.61 -17.97
C LEU A 13 9.75 13.29 -18.29
N SER A 14 9.28 14.14 -17.40
CA SER A 14 8.12 15.02 -17.67
C SER A 14 8.43 16.05 -18.75
N LYS A 15 7.39 16.69 -19.31
CA LYS A 15 7.56 17.79 -20.29
C LYS A 15 8.41 18.94 -19.75
N ASN A 16 8.37 19.21 -18.45
CA ASN A 16 9.18 20.26 -17.83
C ASN A 16 10.63 19.80 -17.65
N GLU A 17 10.84 18.56 -17.20
CA GLU A 17 12.17 17.98 -17.09
C GLU A 17 12.85 17.86 -18.45
N MET A 18 12.12 17.55 -19.53
CA MET A 18 12.68 17.55 -20.88
C MET A 18 13.23 18.93 -21.29
N LYS A 19 12.54 20.02 -20.94
CA LYS A 19 13.03 21.39 -21.20
C LYS A 19 14.27 21.73 -20.37
N ASP A 20 14.30 21.32 -19.11
CA ASP A 20 15.47 21.54 -18.25
C ASP A 20 16.65 20.64 -18.66
N PHE A 21 16.38 19.44 -19.16
CA PHE A 21 17.39 18.55 -19.73
C PHE A 21 17.98 19.14 -21.01
N GLU A 22 17.17 19.76 -21.87
CA GLU A 22 17.68 20.51 -23.03
C GLU A 22 18.66 21.62 -22.60
N ARG A 23 18.32 22.39 -21.55
CA ARG A 23 19.23 23.42 -21.00
C ARG A 23 20.51 22.80 -20.43
N PHE A 24 20.39 21.65 -19.76
CA PHE A 24 21.51 20.90 -19.20
C PHE A 24 22.47 20.44 -20.31
N ILE A 25 21.97 19.84 -21.39
CA ILE A 25 22.78 19.42 -22.54
C ILE A 25 23.41 20.62 -23.25
N ASN A 26 22.69 21.75 -23.37
CA ASN A 26 23.20 22.96 -24.02
C ASN A 26 24.25 23.72 -23.18
N SER A 27 24.48 23.31 -21.93
CA SER A 27 25.53 23.87 -21.09
C SER A 27 26.89 23.22 -21.41
N PRO A 28 27.92 24.00 -21.80
CA PRO A 28 29.26 23.47 -22.05
C PRO A 28 29.90 22.78 -20.84
N PHE A 29 29.38 23.03 -19.63
CA PHE A 29 29.92 22.46 -18.39
C PHE A 29 29.70 20.95 -18.29
N HIS A 30 28.50 20.46 -18.66
CA HIS A 30 28.11 19.05 -18.49
C HIS A 30 28.61 18.15 -19.63
N VAL A 31 28.94 18.75 -20.76
CA VAL A 31 29.38 18.03 -21.97
C VAL A 31 30.89 18.06 -22.20
N LYS A 32 31.64 18.77 -21.35
CA LYS A 32 33.10 18.84 -21.41
C LYS A 32 33.70 17.48 -20.99
N GLY A 33 34.58 16.93 -21.84
CA GLY A 33 35.25 15.65 -21.56
C GLY A 33 34.50 14.41 -22.05
N LEU A 34 33.36 14.57 -22.74
CA LEU A 34 32.74 13.47 -23.47
C LEU A 34 33.67 13.00 -24.59
N ARG A 35 33.72 11.67 -24.82
CA ARG A 35 34.45 11.06 -25.94
C ARG A 35 33.80 11.32 -27.30
N VAL A 36 32.66 12.00 -27.32
CA VAL A 36 31.86 12.32 -28.51
C VAL A 36 31.81 13.83 -28.73
N ASN A 37 31.67 14.24 -29.98
CA ASN A 37 31.61 15.65 -30.34
C ASN A 37 30.35 16.31 -29.74
N TYR A 38 30.54 17.41 -29.02
CA TYR A 38 29.46 18.16 -28.37
C TYR A 38 28.36 18.61 -29.34
N GLY A 39 28.73 19.10 -30.53
CA GLY A 39 27.78 19.47 -31.57
C GLY A 39 26.95 18.29 -32.07
N ALA A 40 27.54 17.09 -32.14
CA ALA A 40 26.81 15.88 -32.52
C ALA A 40 25.78 15.47 -31.45
N VAL A 41 26.11 15.60 -30.16
CA VAL A 41 25.18 15.34 -29.03
C VAL A 41 23.96 16.27 -29.11
N ARG A 42 24.18 17.58 -29.28
CA ARG A 42 23.07 18.56 -29.38
C ARG A 42 22.19 18.33 -30.60
N LYS A 43 22.81 18.11 -31.77
CA LYS A 43 22.08 17.81 -33.01
C LYS A 43 21.27 16.53 -32.85
N PHE A 44 21.87 15.49 -32.27
CA PHE A 44 21.18 14.23 -32.00
C PHE A 44 19.97 14.43 -31.09
N TYR A 45 20.12 15.16 -29.99
CA TYR A 45 19.00 15.51 -29.11
C TYR A 45 17.88 16.23 -29.87
N SER A 46 18.21 17.27 -30.64
CA SER A 46 17.21 18.03 -31.41
C SER A 46 16.46 17.18 -32.44
N MET A 47 17.11 16.18 -33.03
CA MET A 47 16.50 15.28 -34.02
C MET A 47 15.52 14.29 -33.39
N ILE A 48 15.72 13.92 -32.12
CA ILE A 48 14.87 12.94 -31.44
C ILE A 48 13.76 13.60 -30.61
N LEU A 49 13.95 14.84 -30.17
CA LEU A 49 13.01 15.57 -29.30
C LEU A 49 11.59 15.66 -29.88
N SER A 50 11.46 15.84 -31.20
CA SER A 50 10.16 15.95 -31.87
C SER A 50 9.30 14.67 -31.82
N TYR A 51 9.86 13.57 -31.31
CA TYR A 51 9.20 12.27 -31.21
C TYR A 51 8.94 11.83 -29.75
N TYR A 52 9.17 12.71 -28.78
CA TYR A 52 8.78 12.47 -27.39
C TYR A 52 7.25 12.42 -27.25
N PRO A 53 6.67 11.50 -26.44
CA PRO A 53 7.36 10.54 -25.57
C PRO A 53 7.56 9.15 -26.19
N GLU A 54 6.99 8.85 -27.36
CA GLU A 54 6.90 7.48 -27.87
C GLU A 54 8.17 6.98 -28.57
N PHE A 55 8.93 7.86 -29.24
CA PHE A 55 10.17 7.54 -29.95
C PHE A 55 10.09 6.35 -30.95
N SER A 56 8.90 6.07 -31.50
CA SER A 56 8.58 4.93 -32.37
C SER A 56 8.63 5.22 -33.88
N SER A 57 9.10 6.40 -34.28
CA SER A 57 9.17 6.77 -35.71
C SER A 57 10.29 6.05 -36.45
N ARG A 58 10.02 5.62 -37.70
CA ARG A 58 11.06 5.14 -38.64
C ARG A 58 12.15 6.17 -38.92
N ASN A 59 11.86 7.47 -38.74
CA ASN A 59 12.88 8.52 -38.84
C ASN A 59 13.95 8.44 -37.74
N LEU A 60 13.73 7.60 -36.73
CA LEU A 60 14.66 7.31 -35.65
C LEU A 60 15.45 6.00 -35.85
N GLU A 61 15.45 5.45 -37.07
CA GLU A 61 16.42 4.43 -37.49
C GLU A 61 17.84 4.99 -37.38
N LYS A 62 18.77 4.20 -36.83
CA LYS A 62 20.14 4.66 -36.52
C LYS A 62 20.86 5.17 -37.77
N GLU A 63 20.66 4.49 -38.90
CA GLU A 63 21.23 4.78 -40.21
C GLU A 63 20.74 6.14 -40.73
N ARG A 64 19.46 6.45 -40.54
CA ARG A 64 18.86 7.74 -40.93
C ARG A 64 19.34 8.87 -40.03
N ILE A 65 19.44 8.63 -38.73
CA ILE A 65 20.00 9.61 -37.80
C ILE A 65 21.48 9.87 -38.15
N PHE A 66 22.27 8.81 -38.38
CA PHE A 66 23.70 8.93 -38.68
C PHE A 66 23.95 9.75 -39.95
N SER A 67 23.22 9.47 -41.04
CA SER A 67 23.38 10.21 -42.31
C SER A 67 23.07 11.70 -42.16
N ARG A 68 22.11 12.07 -41.29
CA ARG A 68 21.80 13.48 -40.97
C ARG A 68 22.83 14.13 -40.05
N LEU A 69 23.40 13.37 -39.10
CA LEU A 69 24.42 13.87 -38.17
C LEU A 69 25.79 14.03 -38.84
N PHE A 70 26.13 13.14 -39.77
CA PHE A 70 27.42 13.07 -40.45
C PHE A 70 27.24 12.97 -41.97
N PRO A 71 26.83 14.06 -42.65
CA PRO A 71 26.64 14.06 -44.10
C PRO A 71 27.90 13.60 -44.84
N GLY A 72 27.72 12.71 -45.82
CA GLY A 72 28.80 12.19 -46.67
C GLY A 72 29.66 11.08 -46.04
N LYS A 73 29.35 10.59 -44.83
CA LYS A 73 30.05 9.46 -44.19
C LYS A 73 29.25 8.16 -44.29
N ASN A 74 29.95 7.04 -44.45
CA ASN A 74 29.37 5.70 -44.36
C ASN A 74 28.91 5.42 -42.93
N TYR A 75 27.77 4.73 -42.81
CA TYR A 75 27.19 4.37 -41.53
C TYR A 75 28.18 3.65 -40.62
N ASN A 76 28.29 4.13 -39.37
CA ASN A 76 29.13 3.52 -38.34
C ASN A 76 28.32 3.28 -37.07
N ASP A 77 27.93 2.03 -36.84
CA ASP A 77 27.14 1.65 -35.67
C ASP A 77 27.90 1.85 -34.35
N THR A 78 29.24 1.73 -34.32
CA THR A 78 30.05 2.04 -33.13
C THR A 78 29.91 3.50 -32.73
N SER A 79 30.01 4.43 -33.69
CA SER A 79 29.82 5.86 -33.43
C SER A 79 28.41 6.19 -32.98
N MET A 80 27.38 5.57 -33.57
CA MET A 80 25.99 5.73 -33.12
C MET A 80 25.78 5.21 -31.69
N ARG A 81 26.30 4.02 -31.38
CA ARG A 81 26.21 3.45 -30.03
C ARG A 81 26.90 4.34 -28.99
N GLN A 82 28.09 4.86 -29.29
CA GLN A 82 28.80 5.80 -28.42
C GLN A 82 27.99 7.09 -28.18
N LEU A 83 27.34 7.61 -29.21
CA LEU A 83 26.51 8.82 -29.11
C LEU A 83 25.26 8.58 -28.26
N MET A 84 24.56 7.46 -28.49
CA MET A 84 23.41 7.07 -27.67
C MET A 84 23.81 6.84 -26.21
N GLN A 85 24.94 6.16 -25.97
CA GLN A 85 25.46 5.94 -24.61
C GLN A 85 25.83 7.25 -23.92
N ALA A 86 26.46 8.19 -24.62
CA ALA A 86 26.76 9.51 -24.08
C ALA A 86 25.48 10.27 -23.70
N MET A 87 24.44 10.20 -24.53
CA MET A 87 23.15 10.82 -24.23
C MET A 87 22.46 10.17 -23.02
N SER A 88 22.48 8.84 -22.92
CA SER A 88 21.93 8.14 -21.74
C SER A 88 22.66 8.57 -20.46
N LYS A 89 23.99 8.68 -20.51
CA LYS A 89 24.78 9.15 -19.36
C LYS A 89 24.43 10.59 -18.98
N LEU A 90 24.26 11.48 -19.96
CA LEU A 90 23.82 12.85 -19.69
C LEU A 90 22.43 12.89 -19.06
N CYS A 91 21.51 12.03 -19.50
CA CYS A 91 20.18 11.91 -18.92
C CYS A 91 20.26 11.46 -17.45
N GLU A 92 21.09 10.47 -17.13
CA GLU A 92 21.32 10.02 -15.76
C GLU A 92 21.95 11.10 -14.88
N GLU A 93 22.98 11.80 -15.39
CA GLU A 93 23.60 12.93 -14.68
C GLU A 93 22.60 14.07 -14.44
N PHE A 94 21.70 14.33 -15.39
CA PHE A 94 20.60 15.27 -15.22
C PHE A 94 19.60 14.81 -14.15
N MET A 95 19.21 13.54 -14.13
CA MET A 95 18.31 13.00 -13.10
C MET A 95 18.93 13.14 -11.71
N ILE A 96 20.23 12.81 -11.56
CA ILE A 96 20.98 13.03 -10.31
C ILE A 96 20.95 14.52 -9.92
N TYR A 97 21.23 15.41 -10.86
CA TYR A 97 21.20 16.85 -10.62
C TYR A 97 19.81 17.34 -10.20
N SER A 98 18.75 16.84 -10.85
CA SER A 98 17.36 17.17 -10.56
C SER A 98 16.99 16.74 -9.14
N GLU A 99 17.34 15.51 -8.75
CA GLU A 99 17.07 14.95 -7.42
C GLU A 99 17.83 15.69 -6.31
N LEU A 100 19.11 16.00 -6.54
CA LEU A 100 19.90 16.79 -5.58
C LEU A 100 19.38 18.22 -5.42
N ARG A 101 18.76 18.77 -6.47
CA ARG A 101 18.20 20.12 -6.47
C ARG A 101 16.82 20.18 -5.83
N SER A 102 16.02 19.12 -5.93
CA SER A 102 14.68 19.03 -5.36
C SER A 102 14.72 18.85 -3.83
N ASP A 103 15.68 18.10 -3.29
CA ASP A 103 15.85 17.94 -1.84
C ASP A 103 16.67 19.09 -1.22
N GLY A 104 15.95 20.04 -0.61
CA GLY A 104 16.54 21.18 0.09
C GLY A 104 17.54 20.79 1.19
N TYR A 105 17.31 19.70 1.92
CA TYR A 105 18.24 19.26 2.97
C TYR A 105 19.54 18.73 2.37
N THR A 106 19.45 17.85 1.37
CA THR A 106 20.64 17.29 0.73
C THR A 106 21.49 18.37 0.07
N LYS A 107 20.84 19.37 -0.55
CA LYS A 107 21.52 20.56 -1.07
C LYS A 107 22.30 21.32 0.01
N GLU A 108 21.68 21.60 1.15
CA GLU A 108 22.33 22.29 2.25
C GLU A 108 23.51 21.49 2.80
N VAL A 109 23.34 20.18 2.98
CA VAL A 109 24.41 19.30 3.49
C VAL A 109 25.59 19.20 2.52
N ALA A 110 25.34 19.11 1.22
CA ALA A 110 26.38 19.15 0.21
C ALA A 110 27.15 20.48 0.25
N LEU A 111 26.45 21.59 0.43
CA LEU A 111 27.06 22.92 0.60
C LEU A 111 27.88 23.00 1.88
N LEU A 112 27.40 22.50 3.02
CA LEU A 112 28.14 22.46 4.29
C LEU A 112 29.48 21.74 4.15
N SER A 113 29.50 20.59 3.48
CA SER A 113 30.75 19.87 3.19
C SER A 113 31.72 20.73 2.36
N SER A 114 31.20 21.44 1.37
CA SER A 114 31.96 22.35 0.50
C SER A 114 32.54 23.55 1.26
N LEU A 115 31.74 24.18 2.13
CA LEU A 115 32.12 25.32 2.97
C LEU A 115 33.17 24.94 4.01
N ARG A 116 33.00 23.78 4.67
CA ARG A 116 33.96 23.24 5.64
C ARG A 116 35.34 23.05 5.02
N LYS A 117 35.41 22.41 3.84
CA LYS A 117 36.67 22.19 3.11
C LYS A 117 37.36 23.50 2.72
N ARG A 118 36.59 24.55 2.43
CA ARG A 118 37.10 25.88 2.04
C ARG A 118 37.33 26.82 3.23
N LYS A 119 37.11 26.36 4.46
CA LYS A 119 37.25 27.15 5.69
C LYS A 119 36.37 28.40 5.73
N LEU A 120 35.17 28.32 5.14
CA LEU A 120 34.18 29.41 5.13
C LEU A 120 33.24 29.31 6.35
N ASP A 121 33.82 29.45 7.54
CA ASP A 121 33.19 29.10 8.82
C ASP A 121 31.90 29.91 9.12
N LYS A 122 31.88 31.22 8.84
CA LYS A 122 30.67 32.05 9.06
C LYS A 122 29.50 31.58 8.20
N MET A 123 29.76 31.25 6.93
CA MET A 123 28.75 30.73 6.02
C MET A 123 28.31 29.33 6.45
N PHE A 124 29.26 28.49 6.86
CA PHE A 124 28.96 27.15 7.39
C PHE A 124 27.93 27.24 8.53
N MET A 125 28.15 28.09 9.52
CA MET A 125 27.24 28.25 10.66
C MET A 125 25.85 28.77 10.25
N GLN A 126 25.78 29.66 9.26
CA GLN A 126 24.50 30.14 8.72
C GLN A 126 23.71 29.01 8.03
N HIS A 127 24.38 28.23 7.19
CA HIS A 127 23.78 27.12 6.46
C HIS A 127 23.43 25.93 7.38
N THR A 128 24.16 25.72 8.48
CA THR A 128 23.80 24.71 9.50
C THR A 128 22.46 25.03 10.13
N LYS A 129 22.19 26.32 10.44
CA LYS A 129 20.89 26.77 10.95
C LYS A 129 19.78 26.62 9.91
N ALA A 130 20.08 26.90 8.63
CA ALA A 130 19.12 26.71 7.54
C ALA A 130 18.75 25.22 7.37
N ALA A 131 19.74 24.33 7.33
CA ALA A 131 19.53 22.88 7.30
C ALA A 131 18.72 22.40 8.51
N GLY A 132 19.00 22.92 9.71
CA GLY A 132 18.26 22.61 10.93
C GLY A 132 16.76 22.93 10.81
N LYS A 133 16.42 24.11 10.27
CA LYS A 133 15.02 24.50 10.02
C LYS A 133 14.32 23.60 9.00
N ILE A 134 15.04 23.15 7.96
CA ILE A 134 14.49 22.19 6.97
C ILE A 134 14.12 20.87 7.67
N VAL A 135 15.02 20.34 8.51
CA VAL A 135 14.76 19.12 9.30
C VAL A 135 13.62 19.33 10.29
N GLU A 136 13.57 20.48 10.97
CA GLU A 136 12.50 20.77 11.93
C GLU A 136 11.12 20.89 11.26
N ASN A 137 11.05 21.27 9.99
CA ASN A 137 9.80 21.38 9.23
C ASN A 137 9.49 20.13 8.39
N SER A 138 10.37 19.12 8.36
CA SER A 138 10.09 17.87 7.65
C SER A 138 9.08 17.00 8.40
N SER A 139 8.51 16.03 7.69
CA SER A 139 7.69 14.98 8.29
C SER A 139 8.43 14.29 9.43
N ARG A 140 7.72 13.92 10.50
CA ARG A 140 8.27 13.28 11.70
C ARG A 140 8.26 11.76 11.56
N ASP A 141 9.14 11.24 10.72
CA ASP A 141 9.35 9.82 10.47
C ASP A 141 10.76 9.35 10.88
N ALA A 142 11.18 8.16 10.43
CA ALA A 142 12.53 7.67 10.69
C ALA A 142 13.60 8.59 10.05
N ASP A 143 13.33 9.12 8.85
CA ASP A 143 14.27 9.95 8.11
C ASP A 143 14.52 11.30 8.82
N TYR A 144 13.52 11.84 9.52
CA TYR A 144 13.73 12.99 10.41
C TYR A 144 14.85 12.76 11.42
N PHE A 145 14.85 11.62 12.13
CA PHE A 145 15.89 11.32 13.11
C PHE A 145 17.25 11.11 12.46
N TYR A 146 17.29 10.45 11.30
CA TYR A 146 18.51 10.28 10.51
C TYR A 146 19.11 11.61 10.07
N ARG A 147 18.32 12.49 9.44
CA ARG A 147 18.77 13.81 8.97
C ARG A 147 19.23 14.68 10.12
N LYS A 148 18.53 14.63 11.25
CA LYS A 148 18.92 15.37 12.46
C LYS A 148 20.26 14.85 13.00
N GLN A 149 20.43 13.53 13.08
CA GLN A 149 21.68 12.90 13.50
C GLN A 149 22.84 13.31 12.59
N TYR A 150 22.65 13.19 11.28
CA TYR A 150 23.71 13.47 10.31
C TYR A 150 24.14 14.95 10.35
N LEU A 151 23.18 15.88 10.48
CA LEU A 151 23.49 17.30 10.66
C LEU A 151 24.26 17.56 11.98
N THR A 152 23.90 16.88 13.06
CA THR A 152 24.59 16.98 14.34
C THR A 152 26.02 16.45 14.23
N ILE A 153 26.26 15.33 13.53
CA ILE A 153 27.61 14.79 13.27
C ILE A 153 28.45 15.80 12.49
N ILE A 154 27.93 16.34 11.38
CA ILE A 154 28.65 17.33 10.56
C ILE A 154 29.03 18.57 11.39
N THR A 155 28.12 19.00 12.28
CA THR A 155 28.33 20.15 13.16
C THR A 155 29.37 19.86 14.24
N ASN A 156 29.31 18.68 14.87
CA ASN A 156 30.26 18.26 15.88
C ASN A 156 31.67 18.13 15.29
N ASP A 157 31.81 17.49 14.12
CA ASP A 157 33.07 17.40 13.38
C ASP A 157 33.66 18.80 13.13
N PHE A 158 32.83 19.73 12.64
CA PHE A 158 33.26 21.10 12.41
C PHE A 158 33.80 21.75 13.69
N CYS A 159 33.08 21.60 14.81
CA CYS A 159 33.51 22.16 16.10
C CYS A 159 34.83 21.54 16.56
N VAL A 160 35.02 20.24 16.40
CA VAL A 160 36.28 19.54 16.74
C VAL A 160 37.43 20.06 15.87
N PHE A 161 37.29 20.05 14.54
CA PHE A 161 38.34 20.48 13.61
C PHE A 161 38.68 21.98 13.69
N ARG A 162 37.80 22.79 14.28
CA ARG A 162 38.02 24.23 14.50
C ARG A 162 38.34 24.60 15.93
N HIS A 163 38.43 23.62 16.84
CA HIS A 163 38.60 23.85 18.28
C HIS A 163 37.51 24.75 18.90
N LYS A 164 36.27 24.62 18.42
CA LYS A 164 35.07 25.41 18.79
C LYS A 164 34.06 24.62 19.63
N LEU A 165 34.55 23.79 20.55
CA LEU A 165 33.69 22.87 21.32
C LEU A 165 32.60 23.58 22.15
N GLN A 166 32.82 24.82 22.59
CA GLN A 166 31.84 25.56 23.37
C GLN A 166 30.68 26.15 22.55
N GLU A 167 30.74 26.09 21.21
CA GLU A 167 29.72 26.71 20.35
C GLU A 167 28.51 25.80 20.12
N MET A 168 28.70 24.66 19.46
CA MET A 168 27.61 23.78 19.01
C MET A 168 27.89 22.28 19.21
N TYR A 169 29.01 21.92 19.84
CA TYR A 169 29.39 20.52 20.02
C TYR A 169 28.50 19.85 21.08
N ASP A 170 27.74 18.83 20.65
CA ASP A 170 26.83 18.07 21.51
C ASP A 170 26.83 16.59 21.10
N PRO A 171 27.73 15.76 21.67
CA PRO A 171 27.80 14.34 21.36
C PRO A 171 26.62 13.56 21.96
N GLN A 172 26.01 14.05 23.05
CA GLN A 172 24.84 13.41 23.66
C GLN A 172 23.64 13.47 22.72
N LYS A 173 23.42 14.62 22.09
CA LYS A 173 22.37 14.80 21.07
C LYS A 173 22.58 13.92 19.84
N ALA A 174 23.82 13.66 19.45
CA ALA A 174 24.12 12.72 18.37
C ALA A 174 23.73 11.28 18.75
N ILE A 175 24.05 10.84 19.97
CA ILE A 175 23.65 9.53 20.50
C ILE A 175 22.12 9.42 20.57
N GLU A 176 21.45 10.43 21.12
CA GLU A 176 19.99 10.42 21.27
C GLU A 176 19.28 10.28 19.92
N GLN A 177 19.71 11.02 18.91
CA GLN A 177 19.14 10.95 17.56
C GLN A 177 19.45 9.63 16.86
N PHE A 178 20.65 9.08 17.06
CA PHE A 178 21.01 7.75 16.57
C PHE A 178 20.09 6.68 17.15
N VAL A 179 19.89 6.69 18.47
CA VAL A 179 18.99 5.74 19.14
C VAL A 179 17.56 5.91 18.64
N CYS A 180 17.06 7.13 18.48
CA CYS A 180 15.73 7.36 17.92
C CYS A 180 15.58 6.80 16.50
N TYR A 181 16.59 7.04 15.64
CA TYR A 181 16.61 6.51 14.28
C TYR A 181 16.63 4.98 14.26
N PHE A 182 17.52 4.38 15.06
CA PHE A 182 17.61 2.92 15.22
C PHE A 182 16.27 2.33 15.67
N LEU A 183 15.66 2.87 16.72
CA LEU A 183 14.38 2.39 17.24
C LEU A 183 13.26 2.53 16.21
N ALA A 184 13.18 3.66 15.50
CA ALA A 184 12.20 3.89 14.46
C ALA A 184 12.30 2.84 13.34
N GLN A 185 13.52 2.56 12.87
CA GLN A 185 13.76 1.54 11.84
C GLN A 185 13.53 0.13 12.37
N ALA A 186 14.04 -0.20 13.56
CA ALA A 186 13.89 -1.51 14.17
C ALA A 186 12.40 -1.87 14.34
N LEU A 187 11.59 -0.96 14.90
CA LEU A 187 10.15 -1.16 15.06
C LEU A 187 9.45 -1.36 13.71
N GLN A 188 9.82 -0.59 12.69
CA GLN A 188 9.27 -0.74 11.34
C GLN A 188 9.55 -2.14 10.77
N TYR A 189 10.79 -2.61 10.82
CA TYR A 189 11.16 -3.92 10.27
C TYR A 189 10.68 -5.10 11.11
N TYR A 190 10.67 -4.97 12.45
CA TYR A 190 10.06 -5.98 13.32
C TYR A 190 8.57 -6.13 13.06
N ARG A 191 7.86 -5.03 12.77
CA ARG A 191 6.45 -5.08 12.39
C ARG A 191 6.25 -5.75 11.04
N ILE A 192 7.04 -5.37 10.02
CA ILE A 192 6.96 -5.98 8.68
C ILE A 192 7.21 -7.49 8.75
N THR A 193 8.24 -7.90 9.49
CA THR A 193 8.53 -9.32 9.70
C THR A 193 7.41 -10.03 10.45
N ALA A 194 6.87 -9.47 11.54
CA ALA A 194 5.72 -10.05 12.25
C ALA A 194 4.50 -10.27 11.32
N ILE A 195 4.17 -9.27 10.50
CA ILE A 195 3.10 -9.39 9.49
C ILE A 195 3.42 -10.53 8.51
N ASN A 196 4.64 -10.55 7.96
CA ASN A 196 5.03 -11.56 6.97
C ASN A 196 5.05 -12.98 7.55
N GLU A 197 5.51 -13.17 8.78
CA GLU A 197 5.48 -14.46 9.48
C GLU A 197 4.03 -14.97 9.63
N SER A 198 3.10 -14.06 9.92
CA SER A 198 1.67 -14.40 10.05
C SER A 198 1.01 -14.77 8.72
N LEU A 199 1.49 -14.23 7.60
CA LEU A 199 0.88 -14.40 6.28
C LEU A 199 1.53 -15.51 5.44
N TRP A 200 2.85 -15.67 5.49
CA TRP A 200 3.62 -16.43 4.50
C TRP A 200 4.31 -17.69 5.05
N ASN A 201 4.11 -18.04 6.32
CA ASN A 201 4.79 -19.16 6.99
C ASN A 201 6.34 -19.10 6.85
N ILE A 202 6.88 -17.89 6.79
CA ILE A 202 8.32 -17.60 6.82
C ILE A 202 8.69 -17.31 8.28
N ARG A 203 9.95 -17.50 8.67
CA ARG A 203 10.50 -17.04 9.95
C ARG A 203 11.70 -16.15 9.71
N TYR A 204 11.80 -15.07 10.46
CA TYR A 204 12.92 -14.13 10.39
C TYR A 204 13.73 -14.15 11.69
N GLU A 205 15.05 -14.08 11.56
CA GLU A 205 15.91 -13.73 12.68
C GLU A 205 15.75 -12.24 12.98
N LYS A 206 15.49 -11.90 14.25
CA LYS A 206 15.24 -10.52 14.70
C LYS A 206 16.22 -10.16 15.82
N PRO A 207 17.49 -9.81 15.48
CA PRO A 207 18.48 -9.39 16.47
C PRO A 207 17.98 -8.21 17.28
N PHE A 208 18.28 -8.13 18.58
CA PHE A 208 17.84 -7.06 19.49
C PHE A 208 16.32 -6.88 19.65
N PHE A 209 15.48 -7.79 19.13
CA PHE A 209 14.03 -7.63 19.19
C PHE A 209 13.53 -7.52 20.63
N LYS A 210 13.95 -8.46 21.48
CA LYS A 210 13.51 -8.51 22.87
C LYS A 210 14.00 -7.28 23.63
N GLU A 211 15.28 -6.93 23.45
CA GLU A 211 15.94 -5.80 24.09
C GLU A 211 15.26 -4.48 23.73
N VAL A 212 14.89 -4.28 22.46
CA VAL A 212 14.16 -3.08 22.01
C VAL A 212 12.75 -3.02 22.61
N VAL A 213 11.99 -4.12 22.56
CA VAL A 213 10.63 -4.16 23.10
C VAL A 213 10.64 -3.95 24.62
N ASP A 214 11.56 -4.61 25.33
CA ASP A 214 11.71 -4.51 26.78
C ASP A 214 12.18 -3.11 27.19
N PHE A 215 13.14 -2.52 26.47
CA PHE A 215 13.59 -1.14 26.71
C PHE A 215 12.41 -0.15 26.61
N LEU A 216 11.62 -0.22 25.55
CA LEU A 216 10.49 0.69 25.35
C LEU A 216 9.38 0.47 26.39
N LYS A 217 9.11 -0.78 26.76
CA LYS A 217 8.15 -1.14 27.82
C LYS A 217 8.55 -0.58 29.18
N GLN A 218 9.85 -0.62 29.50
CA GLN A 218 10.40 -0.14 30.78
C GLN A 218 10.57 1.39 30.83
N ASN A 219 10.52 2.08 29.69
CA ASN A 219 10.76 3.52 29.58
C ASN A 219 9.55 4.27 28.97
N PRO A 220 8.39 4.33 29.67
CA PRO A 220 7.18 4.97 29.15
C PRO A 220 7.35 6.47 28.88
N ASP A 221 8.20 7.17 29.62
CA ASP A 221 8.48 8.59 29.36
C ASP A 221 9.24 8.80 28.04
N TYR A 222 10.01 7.81 27.60
CA TYR A 222 10.65 7.84 26.29
C TYR A 222 9.60 7.76 25.16
N LEU A 223 8.60 6.90 25.32
CA LEU A 223 7.46 6.82 24.40
C LEU A 223 6.63 8.11 24.40
N ARG A 224 6.45 8.76 25.55
CA ARG A 224 5.76 10.06 25.63
C ARG A 224 6.53 11.17 24.93
N LYS A 225 7.86 11.17 25.05
CA LYS A 225 8.74 12.16 24.41
C LYS A 225 8.78 12.00 22.89
N TYR A 226 8.78 10.76 22.39
CA TYR A 226 8.99 10.45 20.97
C TYR A 226 7.77 9.80 20.33
N PHE A 227 6.85 10.63 19.83
CA PHE A 227 5.60 10.19 19.21
C PHE A 227 5.77 9.15 18.11
N TYR A 228 6.68 9.34 17.15
CA TYR A 228 6.88 8.37 16.06
C TYR A 228 7.36 6.99 16.57
N ILE A 229 8.19 6.97 17.62
CA ILE A 229 8.64 5.73 18.25
C ILE A 229 7.47 5.07 18.99
N ARG A 230 6.66 5.86 19.70
CA ARG A 230 5.43 5.36 20.34
C ARG A 230 4.43 4.79 19.34
N LEU A 231 4.26 5.47 18.21
CA LEU A 231 3.42 4.99 17.10
C LEU A 231 3.94 3.64 16.59
N GLY A 232 5.24 3.55 16.27
CA GLY A 232 5.87 2.31 15.80
C GLY A 232 5.77 1.17 16.81
N TYR A 233 5.88 1.49 18.11
CA TYR A 233 5.76 0.51 19.19
C TYR A 233 4.36 -0.10 19.26
N TYR A 234 3.30 0.72 19.28
CA TYR A 234 1.94 0.20 19.30
C TYR A 234 1.52 -0.45 17.97
N GLN A 235 2.04 0.01 16.82
CA GLN A 235 1.88 -0.69 15.55
C GLN A 235 2.51 -2.09 15.60
N LEU A 236 3.67 -2.25 16.24
CA LEU A 236 4.27 -3.57 16.44
C LEU A 236 3.41 -4.44 17.35
N LEU A 237 3.00 -3.93 18.52
CA LEU A 237 2.23 -4.69 19.51
C LEU A 237 0.91 -5.25 18.97
N VAL A 238 0.15 -4.48 18.18
CA VAL A 238 -1.11 -4.98 17.59
C VAL A 238 -0.92 -6.11 16.58
N ASN A 239 0.30 -6.33 16.07
CA ASN A 239 0.62 -7.46 15.19
C ASN A 239 1.23 -8.65 15.94
N LEU A 240 1.69 -8.46 17.18
CA LEU A 240 2.25 -9.52 18.01
C LEU A 240 1.21 -10.17 18.92
N GLU A 241 0.29 -9.35 19.45
CA GLU A 241 -0.63 -9.75 20.51
C GLU A 241 -2.06 -9.35 20.18
N LEU A 242 -3.01 -10.26 20.41
CA LEU A 242 -4.43 -9.95 20.32
C LEU A 242 -4.91 -9.27 21.61
N ASN A 243 -4.48 -8.03 21.82
CA ASN A 243 -4.80 -7.21 22.99
C ASN A 243 -5.49 -5.90 22.61
N ASP A 244 -6.74 -5.73 23.04
CA ASP A 244 -7.56 -4.57 22.69
C ASP A 244 -7.02 -3.26 23.22
N GLN A 245 -6.34 -3.27 24.36
CA GLN A 245 -5.76 -2.05 24.90
C GLN A 245 -4.72 -1.48 23.92
N ASN A 246 -3.86 -2.33 23.33
CA ASN A 246 -2.87 -1.89 22.35
C ASN A 246 -3.55 -1.30 21.10
N PHE A 247 -4.68 -1.85 20.68
CA PHE A 247 -5.47 -1.30 19.59
C PHE A 247 -6.04 0.09 19.92
N TYR A 248 -6.63 0.27 21.11
CA TYR A 248 -7.19 1.57 21.50
C TYR A 248 -6.12 2.63 21.77
N GLU A 249 -4.94 2.24 22.26
CA GLU A 249 -3.79 3.14 22.35
C GLU A 249 -3.35 3.59 20.95
N LEU A 250 -3.20 2.66 19.99
CA LEU A 250 -2.85 3.00 18.62
C LEU A 250 -3.90 3.89 17.95
N LYS A 251 -5.19 3.63 18.22
CA LYS A 251 -6.30 4.44 17.74
C LYS A 251 -6.26 5.85 18.34
N THR A 252 -5.94 5.98 19.62
CA THR A 252 -5.77 7.29 20.27
C THR A 252 -4.63 8.08 19.62
N LEU A 253 -3.51 7.41 19.29
CA LEU A 253 -2.39 8.04 18.59
C LEU A 253 -2.77 8.49 17.18
N LYS A 254 -3.59 7.72 16.45
CA LYS A 254 -4.13 8.11 15.14
C LYS A 254 -4.90 9.43 15.18
N ASP A 255 -5.59 9.71 16.28
CA ASP A 255 -6.37 10.93 16.48
C ASP A 255 -5.55 12.09 17.07
N ASP A 256 -4.27 11.88 17.40
CA ASP A 256 -3.38 12.93 17.88
C ASP A 256 -2.99 13.90 16.75
N LYS A 257 -2.93 15.20 17.06
CA LYS A 257 -2.51 16.27 16.13
C LYS A 257 -1.13 16.03 15.50
N GLN A 258 -0.24 15.31 16.19
CA GLN A 258 1.09 14.99 15.66
C GLN A 258 1.04 14.03 14.47
N THR A 259 -0.08 13.32 14.27
CA THR A 259 -0.32 12.46 13.09
C THR A 259 -0.34 13.26 11.79
N GLU A 260 -0.68 14.55 11.82
CA GLU A 260 -0.64 15.43 10.63
C GLU A 260 0.80 15.63 10.09
N GLN A 261 1.82 15.36 10.91
CA GLN A 261 3.23 15.48 10.52
C GLN A 261 3.79 14.19 9.89
N LEU A 262 2.99 13.15 9.74
CA LEU A 262 3.41 11.89 9.13
C LEU A 262 3.46 12.01 7.60
N THR A 263 4.31 11.20 6.98
CA THR A 263 4.26 11.00 5.52
C THR A 263 3.01 10.22 5.14
N GLY A 264 2.59 10.31 3.88
CA GLY A 264 1.49 9.49 3.35
C GLY A 264 1.72 7.99 3.53
N GLU A 265 2.97 7.53 3.41
CA GLU A 265 3.34 6.12 3.63
C GLU A 265 3.19 5.71 5.10
N SER A 266 3.66 6.54 6.06
CA SER A 266 3.50 6.27 7.49
C SER A 266 2.03 6.31 7.91
N LEU A 267 1.23 7.22 7.36
CA LEU A 267 -0.20 7.31 7.60
C LEU A 267 -0.94 6.08 7.04
N HIS A 268 -0.65 5.68 5.80
CA HIS A 268 -1.22 4.46 5.21
C HIS A 268 -0.86 3.22 6.03
N SER A 269 0.39 3.12 6.49
CA SER A 269 0.83 2.06 7.41
C SER A 269 0.00 2.07 8.71
N LEU A 270 -0.22 3.23 9.32
CA LEU A 270 -1.03 3.36 10.55
C LEU A 270 -2.43 2.77 10.39
N TYR A 271 -3.17 3.19 9.38
CA TYR A 271 -4.52 2.67 9.13
C TYR A 271 -4.52 1.18 8.78
N SER A 272 -3.52 0.72 8.01
CA SER A 272 -3.38 -0.70 7.67
C SER A 272 -3.21 -1.59 8.90
N ASN A 273 -2.44 -1.15 9.90
CA ASN A 273 -2.26 -1.91 11.15
C ASN A 273 -3.55 -1.97 11.98
N LEU A 274 -4.27 -0.85 12.09
CA LEU A 274 -5.57 -0.81 12.78
C LEU A 274 -6.61 -1.70 12.08
N ASN A 275 -6.70 -1.62 10.75
CA ASN A 275 -7.59 -2.46 9.96
C ASN A 275 -7.21 -3.94 10.06
N GLY A 276 -5.92 -4.26 10.02
CA GLY A 276 -5.40 -5.62 10.21
C GLY A 276 -5.86 -6.23 11.54
N TYR A 277 -5.72 -5.47 12.64
CA TYR A 277 -6.20 -5.89 13.95
C TYR A 277 -7.72 -6.14 13.96
N CYS A 278 -8.51 -5.21 13.39
CA CYS A 278 -9.96 -5.37 13.26
C CYS A 278 -10.33 -6.64 12.48
N ILE A 279 -9.64 -6.91 11.37
CA ILE A 279 -9.87 -8.11 10.55
C ILE A 279 -9.64 -9.39 11.37
N ILE A 280 -8.58 -9.46 12.18
CA ILE A 280 -8.31 -10.62 13.04
C ILE A 280 -9.43 -10.79 14.08
N ARG A 281 -9.88 -9.69 14.70
CA ARG A 281 -11.00 -9.72 15.67
C ARG A 281 -12.32 -10.15 15.05
N ILE A 282 -12.64 -9.63 13.87
CA ILE A 282 -13.82 -10.03 13.09
C ILE A 282 -13.73 -11.52 12.74
N ARG A 283 -12.56 -12.00 12.31
CA ARG A 283 -12.33 -13.43 12.02
C ARG A 283 -12.45 -14.32 13.25
N ASN A 284 -12.31 -13.77 14.46
CA ASN A 284 -12.58 -14.47 15.72
C ASN A 284 -14.04 -14.34 16.18
N GLY A 285 -14.89 -13.66 15.41
CA GLY A 285 -16.32 -13.51 15.66
C GLY A 285 -16.72 -12.27 16.46
N ASP A 286 -15.80 -11.33 16.71
CA ASP A 286 -16.13 -10.12 17.46
C ASP A 286 -16.75 -9.03 16.56
N ILE A 287 -18.08 -8.91 16.66
CA ILE A 287 -18.88 -7.96 15.88
C ILE A 287 -18.52 -6.51 16.20
N LYS A 288 -18.07 -6.19 17.42
CA LYS A 288 -17.70 -4.81 17.80
C LYS A 288 -16.64 -4.24 16.84
N PHE A 289 -15.70 -5.07 16.42
CA PHE A 289 -14.64 -4.67 15.51
C PHE A 289 -15.10 -4.46 14.06
N ARG A 290 -16.30 -4.92 13.68
CA ARG A 290 -16.91 -4.53 12.39
C ARG A 290 -17.24 -3.05 12.36
N HIS A 291 -17.80 -2.50 13.44
CA HIS A 291 -18.07 -1.06 13.54
C HIS A 291 -16.78 -0.25 13.58
N GLU A 292 -15.78 -0.70 14.34
CA GLU A 292 -14.46 -0.04 14.38
C GLU A 292 -13.81 -0.02 12.99
N LYS A 293 -13.83 -1.15 12.29
CA LYS A 293 -13.32 -1.24 10.92
C LYS A 293 -14.06 -0.31 9.96
N LEU A 294 -15.41 -0.27 10.00
CA LEU A 294 -16.18 0.61 9.11
C LEU A 294 -15.82 2.08 9.31
N LYS A 295 -15.62 2.53 10.56
CA LYS A 295 -15.15 3.89 10.84
C LYS A 295 -13.79 4.17 10.20
N LEU A 296 -12.84 3.23 10.35
CA LEU A 296 -11.51 3.35 9.74
C LEU A 296 -11.57 3.36 8.21
N ASP A 297 -12.37 2.50 7.60
CA ASP A 297 -12.55 2.46 6.14
C ASP A 297 -13.11 3.80 5.62
N ILE A 298 -14.12 4.36 6.29
CA ILE A 298 -14.67 5.69 5.97
C ILE A 298 -13.58 6.77 6.04
N GLU A 299 -12.76 6.77 7.09
CA GLU A 299 -11.65 7.72 7.23
C GLU A 299 -10.61 7.58 6.12
N ILE A 300 -10.20 6.35 5.77
CA ILE A 300 -9.26 6.09 4.67
C ILE A 300 -9.78 6.67 3.37
N LEU A 301 -11.05 6.41 3.06
CA LEU A 301 -11.70 6.82 1.81
C LEU A 301 -11.85 8.34 1.72
N THR A 302 -12.33 8.97 2.80
CA THR A 302 -12.58 10.41 2.87
C THR A 302 -11.30 11.24 2.87
N LYS A 303 -10.26 10.78 3.57
CA LYS A 303 -8.95 11.46 3.63
C LYS A 303 -8.03 11.10 2.45
N GLY A 304 -8.45 10.19 1.57
CA GLY A 304 -7.65 9.78 0.42
C GLY A 304 -6.38 9.01 0.77
N ILE A 305 -6.41 8.20 1.84
CA ILE A 305 -5.24 7.47 2.38
C ILE A 305 -5.03 6.17 1.59
N PHE A 306 -4.89 6.30 0.27
CA PHE A 306 -4.68 5.17 -0.63
C PHE A 306 -3.20 4.83 -0.75
N SER A 307 -2.91 3.58 -1.13
CA SER A 307 -1.60 3.26 -1.71
C SER A 307 -1.40 4.08 -2.99
N LYS A 308 -0.19 4.13 -3.58
CA LYS A 308 0.24 5.02 -4.69
C LYS A 308 -0.60 4.98 -6.00
N THR A 309 -1.80 4.40 -6.00
CA THR A 309 -2.76 4.33 -7.10
C THR A 309 -3.80 5.46 -6.99
N ASP A 310 -4.18 6.04 -8.13
CA ASP A 310 -5.26 7.05 -8.20
C ASP A 310 -6.67 6.47 -7.96
N TYR A 311 -6.78 5.13 -7.96
CA TYR A 311 -8.03 4.38 -7.82
C TYR A 311 -8.17 3.69 -6.46
N ILE A 312 -9.42 3.47 -6.05
CA ILE A 312 -9.79 2.58 -4.95
C ILE A 312 -9.66 1.14 -5.44
N THR A 313 -8.93 0.31 -4.69
CA THR A 313 -8.78 -1.11 -5.03
C THR A 313 -10.11 -1.84 -4.84
N MET A 314 -10.33 -2.90 -5.64
CA MET A 314 -11.48 -3.80 -5.48
C MET A 314 -11.61 -4.32 -4.03
N ASN A 315 -10.48 -4.64 -3.39
CA ASN A 315 -10.47 -5.17 -2.03
C ASN A 315 -10.93 -4.13 -1.01
N ASP A 316 -10.43 -2.90 -1.07
CA ASP A 316 -10.82 -1.83 -0.15
C ASP A 316 -12.31 -1.49 -0.29
N TYR A 317 -12.77 -1.40 -1.54
CA TYR A 317 -14.16 -1.09 -1.85
C TYR A 317 -15.11 -2.18 -1.34
N LEU A 318 -14.82 -3.45 -1.65
CA LEU A 318 -15.62 -4.58 -1.17
C LEU A 318 -15.55 -4.71 0.35
N SER A 319 -14.37 -4.50 0.95
CA SER A 319 -14.22 -4.62 2.40
C SER A 319 -15.10 -3.62 3.14
N CYS A 320 -15.17 -2.37 2.65
CA CYS A 320 -15.99 -1.32 3.25
C CYS A 320 -17.50 -1.58 3.02
N THR A 321 -17.90 -1.80 1.77
CA THR A 321 -19.31 -1.97 1.40
C THR A 321 -19.93 -3.23 1.99
N ILE A 322 -19.28 -4.39 1.88
CA ILE A 322 -19.81 -5.64 2.44
C ILE A 322 -19.90 -5.57 3.97
N ASN A 323 -18.95 -4.90 4.64
CA ASN A 323 -19.03 -4.69 6.08
C ASN A 323 -20.17 -3.74 6.46
N SER A 324 -20.42 -2.69 5.67
CA SER A 324 -21.56 -1.79 5.90
C SER A 324 -22.92 -2.48 5.71
N ILE A 325 -23.05 -3.33 4.68
CA ILE A 325 -24.24 -4.13 4.42
C ILE A 325 -24.49 -5.09 5.58
N PHE A 326 -23.43 -5.76 6.07
CA PHE A 326 -23.53 -6.64 7.24
C PHE A 326 -24.05 -5.89 8.48
N LEU A 327 -23.61 -4.64 8.68
CA LEU A 327 -24.06 -3.77 9.76
C LEU A 327 -25.45 -3.14 9.51
N LYS A 328 -26.11 -3.50 8.41
CA LYS A 328 -27.42 -2.98 7.97
C LYS A 328 -27.43 -1.48 7.66
N GLU A 329 -26.27 -0.92 7.32
CA GLU A 329 -26.09 0.49 6.96
C GLU A 329 -26.43 0.73 5.48
N TYR A 330 -27.57 0.23 5.01
CA TYR A 330 -27.93 0.15 3.58
C TYR A 330 -27.98 1.51 2.87
N GLU A 331 -28.56 2.52 3.53
CA GLU A 331 -28.65 3.87 2.98
C GLU A 331 -27.28 4.55 2.90
N TRP A 332 -26.39 4.23 3.84
CA TRP A 332 -25.00 4.66 3.75
C TRP A 332 -24.30 3.98 2.57
N THR A 333 -24.48 2.66 2.38
CA THR A 333 -23.88 1.92 1.25
C THR A 333 -24.28 2.52 -0.09
N LYS A 334 -25.57 2.83 -0.30
CA LYS A 334 -26.05 3.47 -1.55
C LYS A 334 -25.40 4.84 -1.78
N ARG A 335 -25.33 5.68 -0.74
CA ARG A 335 -24.65 6.99 -0.84
C ARG A 335 -23.16 6.82 -1.15
N PHE A 336 -22.51 5.83 -0.56
CA PHE A 336 -21.11 5.50 -0.83
C PHE A 336 -20.90 5.10 -2.30
N GLN A 337 -21.74 4.21 -2.84
CA GLN A 337 -21.65 3.80 -4.25
C GLN A 337 -21.78 5.00 -5.19
N ASN A 338 -22.77 5.87 -4.95
CA ASN A 338 -22.97 7.08 -5.76
C ASN A 338 -21.76 8.03 -5.72
N ALA A 339 -21.08 8.14 -4.57
CA ALA A 339 -19.95 9.04 -4.40
C ALA A 339 -18.61 8.48 -4.91
N TYR A 340 -18.42 7.16 -4.92
CA TYR A 340 -17.11 6.54 -5.14
C TYR A 340 -17.03 5.53 -6.28
N ASN A 341 -18.13 5.20 -6.96
CA ASN A 341 -18.11 4.28 -8.12
C ASN A 341 -17.15 4.73 -9.22
N ASN A 342 -17.08 6.03 -9.51
CA ASN A 342 -16.18 6.61 -10.51
C ASN A 342 -14.69 6.57 -10.11
N ARG A 343 -14.38 6.22 -8.86
CA ARG A 343 -13.01 6.10 -8.34
C ARG A 343 -12.56 4.64 -8.23
N LEU A 344 -13.42 3.68 -8.55
CA LEU A 344 -13.02 2.28 -8.68
C LEU A 344 -12.09 2.10 -9.87
N ASP A 345 -11.16 1.16 -9.74
CA ASP A 345 -10.38 0.69 -10.89
C ASP A 345 -11.33 0.26 -12.02
N PRO A 346 -11.25 0.87 -13.22
CA PRO A 346 -12.10 0.55 -14.36
C PRO A 346 -12.11 -0.93 -14.72
N LYS A 347 -11.01 -1.65 -14.47
CA LYS A 347 -10.90 -3.10 -14.71
C LYS A 347 -11.87 -3.90 -13.84
N HIS A 348 -12.14 -3.44 -12.62
CA HIS A 348 -12.95 -4.15 -11.64
C HIS A 348 -14.35 -3.56 -11.43
N TYR A 349 -14.67 -2.46 -12.11
CA TYR A 349 -15.91 -1.71 -11.94
C TYR A 349 -17.17 -2.58 -12.08
N GLU A 350 -17.32 -3.29 -13.20
CA GLU A 350 -18.52 -4.09 -13.51
C GLU A 350 -18.70 -5.24 -12.51
N PHE A 351 -17.62 -5.90 -12.12
CA PHE A 351 -17.65 -6.95 -11.12
C PHE A 351 -18.09 -6.41 -9.75
N VAL A 352 -17.41 -5.37 -9.27
CA VAL A 352 -17.59 -4.85 -7.90
C VAL A 352 -18.98 -4.26 -7.72
N THR A 353 -19.44 -3.44 -8.66
CA THR A 353 -20.75 -2.78 -8.56
C THR A 353 -21.89 -3.79 -8.52
N ASN A 354 -21.93 -4.73 -9.47
CA ASN A 354 -22.96 -5.78 -9.48
C ASN A 354 -22.88 -6.69 -8.25
N TYR A 355 -21.68 -7.01 -7.75
CA TYR A 355 -21.54 -7.85 -6.56
C TYR A 355 -22.06 -7.16 -5.29
N VAL A 356 -21.75 -5.86 -5.12
CA VAL A 356 -22.25 -5.07 -4.00
C VAL A 356 -23.77 -4.89 -4.08
N ASP A 357 -24.31 -4.60 -5.26
CA ASP A 357 -25.76 -4.51 -5.47
C ASP A 357 -26.46 -5.83 -5.16
N ALA A 358 -25.89 -6.97 -5.57
CA ALA A 358 -26.43 -8.28 -5.25
C ALA A 358 -26.46 -8.55 -3.73
N GLU A 359 -25.38 -8.23 -3.00
CA GLU A 359 -25.32 -8.40 -1.53
C GLU A 359 -26.29 -7.45 -0.82
N LEU A 360 -26.47 -6.23 -1.34
CA LEU A 360 -27.41 -5.24 -0.81
C LEU A 360 -28.87 -5.69 -1.02
N GLU A 361 -29.25 -6.06 -2.24
CA GLU A 361 -30.59 -6.56 -2.56
C GLU A 361 -30.90 -7.85 -1.79
N PHE A 362 -29.93 -8.78 -1.67
CA PHE A 362 -30.07 -9.97 -0.82
C PHE A 362 -30.36 -9.60 0.64
N SER A 363 -29.60 -8.66 1.21
CA SER A 363 -29.75 -8.23 2.61
C SER A 363 -31.05 -7.46 2.88
N MET A 364 -31.67 -6.90 1.83
CA MET A 364 -33.00 -6.28 1.86
C MET A 364 -34.14 -7.29 1.60
N GLY A 365 -33.85 -8.55 1.26
CA GLY A 365 -34.84 -9.58 0.94
C GLY A 365 -35.31 -9.58 -0.53
N ASN A 366 -34.70 -8.77 -1.39
CA ASN A 366 -35.06 -8.63 -2.81
C ASN A 366 -34.34 -9.67 -3.68
N TYR A 367 -34.66 -10.95 -3.47
CA TYR A 367 -33.92 -12.08 -4.03
C TYR A 367 -33.85 -12.12 -5.57
N ALA A 368 -34.95 -11.78 -6.26
CA ALA A 368 -34.98 -11.77 -7.72
C ALA A 368 -34.00 -10.73 -8.32
N ARG A 369 -33.96 -9.53 -7.72
CA ARG A 369 -33.02 -8.47 -8.14
C ARG A 369 -31.58 -8.83 -7.80
N ALA A 370 -31.34 -9.49 -6.67
CA ALA A 370 -30.02 -10.00 -6.33
C ALA A 370 -29.51 -11.00 -7.39
N LEU A 371 -30.36 -11.92 -7.87
CA LEU A 371 -30.02 -12.85 -8.96
C LEU A 371 -29.77 -12.13 -10.29
N GLU A 372 -30.56 -11.09 -10.61
CA GLU A 372 -30.36 -10.26 -11.80
C GLU A 372 -28.96 -9.63 -11.81
N HIS A 373 -28.55 -9.01 -10.71
CA HIS A 373 -27.20 -8.45 -10.57
C HIS A 373 -26.11 -9.54 -10.68
N LEU A 374 -26.29 -10.68 -10.00
CA LEU A 374 -25.35 -11.81 -10.09
C LEU A 374 -25.17 -12.34 -11.52
N SER A 375 -26.24 -12.35 -12.32
CA SER A 375 -26.21 -12.85 -13.70
C SER A 375 -25.36 -12.01 -14.65
N ARG A 376 -25.12 -10.73 -14.30
CA ARG A 376 -24.31 -9.78 -15.09
C ARG A 376 -22.81 -9.93 -14.83
N ILE A 377 -22.42 -10.65 -13.78
CA ILE A 377 -21.02 -10.72 -13.36
C ILE A 377 -20.26 -11.74 -14.20
N LYS A 378 -19.26 -11.26 -14.94
CA LYS A 378 -18.24 -12.11 -15.56
C LYS A 378 -17.11 -12.34 -14.56
N VAL A 379 -16.73 -13.61 -14.39
CA VAL A 379 -15.79 -14.01 -13.35
C VAL A 379 -14.47 -14.44 -13.97
N GLU A 380 -13.41 -13.71 -13.65
CA GLU A 380 -12.05 -14.06 -14.08
C GLU A 380 -11.36 -15.01 -13.08
N TYR A 381 -11.61 -14.83 -11.79
CA TYR A 381 -10.91 -15.55 -10.72
C TYR A 381 -11.78 -16.58 -10.01
N SER A 382 -11.21 -17.76 -9.77
CA SER A 382 -11.89 -18.90 -9.13
C SER A 382 -12.47 -18.59 -7.75
N HIS A 383 -11.74 -17.80 -6.95
CA HIS A 383 -12.21 -17.39 -5.62
C HIS A 383 -13.51 -16.56 -5.69
N ASP A 384 -13.60 -15.66 -6.67
CA ASP A 384 -14.78 -14.81 -6.83
C ASP A 384 -15.98 -15.62 -7.33
N LYS A 385 -15.72 -16.63 -8.18
CA LYS A 385 -16.74 -17.59 -8.64
C LYS A 385 -17.37 -18.33 -7.46
N ILE A 386 -16.55 -18.73 -6.49
CA ILE A 386 -17.02 -19.43 -5.28
C ILE A 386 -17.92 -18.49 -4.45
N ASN A 387 -17.51 -17.24 -4.23
CA ASN A 387 -18.30 -16.28 -3.45
C ASN A 387 -19.66 -15.98 -4.09
N LEU A 388 -19.71 -15.83 -5.43
CA LEU A 388 -20.97 -15.66 -6.18
C LEU A 388 -21.91 -16.85 -5.98
N LYS A 389 -21.37 -18.07 -6.05
CA LYS A 389 -22.15 -19.30 -5.85
C LYS A 389 -22.64 -19.43 -4.40
N PHE A 390 -21.85 -18.99 -3.42
CA PHE A 390 -22.31 -18.93 -2.03
C PHE A 390 -23.48 -17.97 -1.86
N LEU A 391 -23.42 -16.76 -2.43
CA LEU A 391 -24.55 -15.83 -2.38
C LEU A 391 -25.78 -16.39 -3.12
N THR A 392 -25.57 -17.02 -4.27
CA THR A 392 -26.65 -17.67 -5.04
C THR A 392 -27.34 -18.78 -4.24
N MET A 393 -26.56 -19.65 -3.57
CA MET A 393 -27.13 -20.71 -2.71
C MET A 393 -27.88 -20.15 -1.50
N LYS A 394 -27.44 -19.02 -0.94
CA LYS A 394 -28.23 -18.33 0.09
C LYS A 394 -29.57 -17.86 -0.47
N ILE A 395 -29.58 -17.24 -1.65
CA ILE A 395 -30.81 -16.81 -2.30
C ILE A 395 -31.76 -17.99 -2.51
N TYR A 396 -31.26 -19.10 -3.08
CA TYR A 396 -32.06 -20.31 -3.28
C TYR A 396 -32.62 -20.88 -1.97
N TYR A 397 -31.88 -20.78 -0.88
CA TYR A 397 -32.38 -21.18 0.42
C TYR A 397 -33.56 -20.31 0.87
N GLU A 398 -33.43 -18.99 0.79
CA GLU A 398 -34.51 -18.08 1.20
C GLU A 398 -35.75 -18.19 0.30
N THR A 399 -35.60 -18.62 -0.95
CA THR A 399 -36.71 -18.84 -1.89
C THR A 399 -37.26 -20.27 -1.91
N GLY A 400 -36.73 -21.18 -1.08
CA GLY A 400 -37.22 -22.57 -0.96
C GLY A 400 -36.76 -23.52 -2.08
N ASN A 401 -35.75 -23.15 -2.85
CA ASN A 401 -35.21 -23.88 -3.99
C ASN A 401 -34.12 -24.88 -3.56
N THR A 402 -34.54 -25.92 -2.84
CA THR A 402 -33.63 -26.89 -2.21
C THR A 402 -32.83 -27.72 -3.22
N GLU A 403 -33.45 -28.14 -4.33
CA GLU A 403 -32.80 -28.98 -5.34
C GLU A 403 -31.65 -28.23 -6.03
N GLU A 404 -31.85 -26.95 -6.29
CA GLU A 404 -30.88 -26.05 -6.90
C GLU A 404 -29.66 -25.84 -6.00
N ILE A 405 -29.85 -25.77 -4.67
CA ILE A 405 -28.74 -25.72 -3.72
C ILE A 405 -27.92 -27.00 -3.79
N LEU A 406 -28.57 -28.17 -3.79
CA LEU A 406 -27.88 -29.46 -3.81
C LEU A 406 -27.10 -29.66 -5.11
N TYR A 407 -27.73 -29.35 -6.26
CA TYR A 407 -27.08 -29.39 -7.56
C TYR A 407 -25.88 -28.44 -7.63
N MET A 408 -26.06 -27.19 -7.18
CA MET A 408 -24.99 -26.19 -7.20
C MET A 408 -23.84 -26.55 -6.25
N ALA A 409 -24.15 -27.07 -5.07
CA ALA A 409 -23.16 -27.51 -4.10
C ALA A 409 -22.30 -28.66 -4.65
N ASP A 410 -22.91 -29.63 -5.33
CA ASP A 410 -22.17 -30.75 -5.92
C ASP A 410 -21.29 -30.30 -7.11
N SER A 411 -21.85 -29.51 -8.02
CA SER A 411 -21.09 -28.91 -9.13
C SER A 411 -19.91 -28.06 -8.65
N LEU A 412 -20.12 -27.25 -7.60
CA LEU A 412 -19.08 -26.40 -7.02
C LEU A 412 -17.99 -27.23 -6.33
N LYS A 413 -18.36 -28.33 -5.66
CA LYS A 413 -17.41 -29.26 -5.02
C LYS A 413 -16.44 -29.87 -6.04
N HIS A 414 -16.95 -30.30 -7.20
CA HIS A 414 -16.13 -30.79 -8.30
C HIS A 414 -15.19 -29.68 -8.83
N SER A 415 -15.75 -28.50 -9.12
CA SER A 415 -14.99 -27.35 -9.61
C SER A 415 -13.84 -26.95 -8.66
N VAL A 416 -14.11 -26.87 -7.35
CA VAL A 416 -13.10 -26.49 -6.33
C VAL A 416 -11.99 -27.54 -6.21
N LYS A 417 -12.31 -28.82 -6.37
CA LYS A 417 -11.33 -29.91 -6.28
C LYS A 417 -10.32 -29.81 -7.42
N GLU A 418 -10.81 -29.60 -8.64
CA GLU A 418 -10.02 -29.62 -9.89
C GLU A 418 -9.25 -28.32 -10.14
N ASP A 419 -9.64 -27.22 -9.48
CA ASP A 419 -9.02 -25.92 -9.72
C ASP A 419 -7.57 -25.83 -9.24
N ALA A 420 -6.62 -25.71 -10.18
CA ALA A 420 -5.19 -25.61 -9.87
C ALA A 420 -4.79 -24.24 -9.26
N LEU A 421 -5.62 -23.21 -9.41
CA LEU A 421 -5.33 -21.86 -8.92
C LEU A 421 -5.68 -21.68 -7.43
N LEU A 422 -6.46 -22.59 -6.85
CA LEU A 422 -6.82 -22.54 -5.44
C LEU A 422 -5.76 -23.22 -4.55
N THR A 423 -5.35 -22.51 -3.50
CA THR A 423 -4.48 -23.07 -2.46
C THR A 423 -5.18 -24.19 -1.67
N PRO A 424 -4.42 -25.12 -1.03
CA PRO A 424 -5.01 -26.17 -0.18
C PRO A 424 -5.95 -25.62 0.89
N THR A 425 -5.58 -24.50 1.53
CA THR A 425 -6.40 -23.83 2.54
C THR A 425 -7.71 -23.28 1.96
N GLN A 426 -7.67 -22.65 0.78
CA GLN A 426 -8.87 -22.17 0.11
C GLN A 426 -9.80 -23.32 -0.32
N LYS A 427 -9.26 -24.43 -0.81
CA LYS A 427 -10.04 -25.63 -1.13
C LYS A 427 -10.70 -26.23 0.11
N GLN A 428 -9.96 -26.37 1.20
CA GLN A 428 -10.49 -26.89 2.46
C GLN A 428 -11.61 -26.00 3.00
N PHE A 429 -11.41 -24.68 2.98
CA PHE A 429 -12.40 -23.71 3.41
C PHE A 429 -13.68 -23.79 2.57
N SER A 430 -13.54 -23.75 1.25
CA SER A 430 -14.68 -23.78 0.31
C SER A 430 -15.48 -25.08 0.47
N ASN A 431 -14.81 -26.23 0.56
CA ASN A 431 -15.45 -27.52 0.81
C ASN A 431 -16.21 -27.58 2.13
N LYS A 432 -15.71 -26.93 3.19
CA LYS A 432 -16.44 -26.84 4.46
C LYS A 432 -17.75 -26.07 4.28
N VAL A 433 -17.71 -24.91 3.62
CA VAL A 433 -18.91 -24.08 3.39
C VAL A 433 -19.91 -24.79 2.47
N ILE A 434 -19.46 -25.46 1.42
CA ILE A 434 -20.31 -26.27 0.53
C ILE A 434 -21.06 -27.36 1.31
N LYS A 435 -20.36 -28.09 2.19
CA LYS A 435 -21.00 -29.10 3.06
C LYS A 435 -22.03 -28.48 4.00
N LEU A 436 -21.80 -27.27 4.50
CA LEU A 436 -22.77 -26.57 5.34
C LEU A 436 -24.04 -26.19 4.54
N PHE A 437 -23.91 -25.77 3.27
CA PHE A 437 -25.08 -25.56 2.41
C PHE A 437 -25.85 -26.85 2.14
N GLN A 438 -25.18 -27.98 1.91
CA GLN A 438 -25.86 -29.27 1.77
C GLN A 438 -26.61 -29.66 3.06
N LYS A 439 -26.02 -29.43 4.23
CA LYS A 439 -26.65 -29.69 5.53
C LYS A 439 -27.85 -28.79 5.76
N ILE A 440 -27.72 -27.48 5.50
CA ILE A 440 -28.78 -26.52 5.76
C ILE A 440 -30.00 -26.75 4.86
N ALA A 441 -29.76 -27.10 3.59
CA ALA A 441 -30.80 -27.43 2.62
C ALA A 441 -31.65 -28.66 3.01
N LEU A 442 -31.08 -29.57 3.81
CA LEU A 442 -31.72 -30.80 4.27
C LEU A 442 -32.21 -30.74 5.72
N LEU A 443 -32.22 -29.55 6.34
CA LEU A 443 -32.78 -29.36 7.67
C LEU A 443 -34.29 -29.60 7.65
N ASN A 444 -34.73 -30.52 8.52
CA ASN A 444 -36.15 -30.90 8.63
C ASN A 444 -36.61 -31.13 10.08
N SER A 445 -35.74 -30.88 11.07
CA SER A 445 -36.07 -31.07 12.48
C SER A 445 -35.26 -30.17 13.39
N LYS A 446 -35.82 -29.89 14.58
CA LYS A 446 -35.14 -29.17 15.67
C LYS A 446 -33.85 -29.85 16.10
N GLU A 447 -33.81 -31.18 16.11
CA GLU A 447 -32.62 -31.97 16.46
C GLU A 447 -31.48 -31.70 15.48
N LYS A 448 -31.74 -31.76 14.16
CA LYS A 448 -30.73 -31.45 13.15
C LYS A 448 -30.27 -30.00 13.21
N GLY A 449 -31.18 -29.07 13.50
CA GLY A 449 -30.84 -27.66 13.74
C GLY A 449 -29.86 -27.50 14.92
N ASN A 450 -30.14 -28.15 16.05
CA ASN A 450 -29.25 -28.15 17.22
C ASN A 450 -27.86 -28.76 16.91
N LEU A 451 -27.82 -29.85 16.15
CA LEU A 451 -26.55 -30.47 15.74
C LEU A 451 -25.72 -29.54 14.86
N LEU A 452 -26.34 -28.87 13.88
CA LEU A 452 -25.67 -27.88 13.04
C LEU A 452 -25.17 -26.69 13.86
N LEU A 453 -25.97 -26.18 14.80
CA LEU A 453 -25.57 -25.08 15.67
C LEU A 453 -24.37 -25.47 16.56
N LYS A 454 -24.35 -26.69 17.09
CA LYS A 454 -23.21 -27.22 17.85
C LYS A 454 -21.94 -27.30 16.99
N GLU A 455 -22.05 -27.77 15.75
CA GLU A 455 -20.94 -27.79 14.78
C GLU A 455 -20.42 -26.37 14.51
N LEU A 456 -21.31 -25.41 14.23
CA LEU A 456 -20.96 -24.02 13.94
C LEU A 456 -20.29 -23.33 15.14
N ASN A 457 -20.73 -23.63 16.37
CA ASN A 457 -20.16 -23.11 17.62
C ASN A 457 -18.80 -23.74 17.96
N SER A 458 -18.59 -25.01 17.63
CA SER A 458 -17.29 -25.67 17.81
C SER A 458 -16.24 -25.29 16.76
N SER A 459 -16.66 -24.68 15.66
CA SER A 459 -15.78 -24.39 14.53
C SER A 459 -15.20 -22.98 14.57
N LYS A 460 -13.94 -22.81 14.13
CA LYS A 460 -13.34 -21.49 13.90
C LYS A 460 -14.27 -20.63 13.05
N HIS A 461 -14.42 -19.37 13.43
CA HIS A 461 -15.29 -18.42 12.72
C HIS A 461 -14.84 -18.23 11.27
N PHE A 462 -15.81 -18.00 10.39
CA PHE A 462 -15.59 -17.87 8.95
C PHE A 462 -16.66 -17.01 8.28
N ARG A 463 -16.34 -16.50 7.09
CA ARG A 463 -17.28 -15.71 6.27
C ARG A 463 -18.58 -16.50 6.04
N HIS A 464 -19.72 -15.85 6.27
CA HIS A 464 -21.08 -16.42 6.19
C HIS A 464 -21.55 -17.23 7.40
N ARG A 465 -20.72 -17.47 8.43
CA ARG A 465 -21.11 -18.23 9.63
C ARG A 465 -22.38 -17.67 10.28
N GLU A 466 -22.49 -16.36 10.40
CA GLU A 466 -23.63 -15.69 11.04
C GLU A 466 -24.96 -16.05 10.36
N TRP A 467 -24.97 -16.12 9.02
CA TRP A 467 -26.16 -16.54 8.28
C TRP A 467 -26.51 -18.02 8.55
N PHE A 468 -25.53 -18.93 8.57
CA PHE A 468 -25.79 -20.33 8.92
C PHE A 468 -26.31 -20.49 10.36
N VAL A 469 -25.82 -19.69 11.29
CA VAL A 469 -26.28 -19.69 12.70
C VAL A 469 -27.73 -19.19 12.77
N GLU A 470 -28.04 -18.06 12.14
CA GLU A 470 -29.40 -17.52 12.05
C GLU A 470 -30.39 -18.56 11.53
N LYS A 471 -30.06 -19.21 10.41
CA LYS A 471 -30.93 -20.23 9.81
C LYS A 471 -31.02 -21.53 10.62
N ALA A 472 -29.94 -21.94 11.30
CA ALA A 472 -30.05 -23.06 12.24
C ALA A 472 -30.99 -22.73 13.42
N GLU A 473 -30.95 -21.49 13.92
CA GLU A 473 -31.81 -21.04 15.02
C GLU A 473 -33.30 -20.97 14.66
N GLU A 474 -33.63 -20.62 13.41
CA GLU A 474 -35.02 -20.61 12.90
C GLU A 474 -35.70 -22.00 13.04
N TYR A 475 -34.94 -23.10 12.96
CA TYR A 475 -35.45 -24.47 13.14
C TYR A 475 -35.51 -24.92 14.62
N ILE A 476 -34.83 -24.19 15.52
CA ILE A 476 -34.76 -24.54 16.94
C ILE A 476 -35.84 -23.81 17.75
N LYS A 477 -36.13 -22.56 17.37
CA LYS A 477 -37.17 -21.72 17.98
C LYS A 477 -38.52 -22.02 17.28
N PRO A 478 -39.60 -22.32 18.02
CA PRO A 478 -40.91 -22.48 17.40
C PRO A 478 -41.32 -21.15 16.75
N SER A 479 -41.57 -21.17 15.45
CA SER A 479 -42.00 -19.98 14.71
C SER A 479 -43.34 -19.47 15.25
N ARG A 480 -43.33 -18.29 15.87
CA ARG A 480 -44.51 -17.43 15.81
C ARG A 480 -44.63 -16.99 14.35
N THR A 481 -45.67 -17.49 13.69
CA THR A 481 -46.25 -17.03 12.42
C THR A 481 -45.38 -17.09 11.15
N LYS A 482 -45.48 -18.21 10.42
CA LYS A 482 -45.81 -18.20 8.99
C LYS A 482 -47.12 -18.97 8.83
N LYS A 483 -48.25 -18.26 8.77
CA LYS A 483 -49.57 -18.79 8.43
C LYS A 483 -50.00 -18.12 7.13
N GLY A 484 -50.43 -18.93 6.17
CA GLY A 484 -51.20 -18.52 5.00
C GLY A 484 -50.34 -18.18 3.82
#